data_AF-Q0FFH1-F1
#
_entry.id   AF-Q0FFH1-F1
#
_cell.length_a   1.000
_cell.length_b   1.000
_cell.length_c   1.000
_cell.angle_alpha   90.00
_cell.angle_beta   90.00
_cell.angle_gamma   90.00
#
_symmetry.space_group_name_H-M   'P 1'
#
loop_
_entity.id
_entity.type
_entity.pdbx_description
1 polymer ?
#
loop_
_entity_poly.entity_id
_entity_poly.type
_entity_poly.pdbx_seq_one_letter_code
_entity_poly.pdbx_strand_id
1 'polypeptide(L)'
;MFNVLLQVLDDGQLTDGQGRVVDFKQTLIILTSNLGAQALSQLSDGENVDEAKGQVMSAVQAHFRPEFLNRLDEIILFDRLSR
;
A
#
# COMPACT_ATOMS: atom_id res chain seq x y z
N MET A 1 -16.07 4.16 -2.32
CA MET A 1 -15.14 3.03 -2.59
C MET A 1 -14.14 2.85 -1.44
N PHE A 2 -13.40 3.89 -1.05
CA PHE A 2 -12.33 3.78 -0.03
C PHE A 2 -12.79 3.22 1.32
N ASN A 3 -13.98 3.58 1.80
CA ASN A 3 -14.54 3.06 3.06
C ASN A 3 -14.77 1.53 3.06
N VAL A 4 -14.97 0.94 1.87
CA VAL A 4 -15.22 -0.49 1.72
C VAL A 4 -13.93 -1.28 1.95
N LEU A 5 -12.81 -0.78 1.42
CA LEU A 5 -11.49 -1.34 1.67
C LEU A 5 -11.09 -1.24 3.15
N LEU A 6 -11.42 -0.11 3.81
CA LEU A 6 -11.19 0.03 5.25
C LEU A 6 -11.92 -1.03 6.06
N GLN A 7 -13.18 -1.34 5.73
CA GLN A 7 -13.94 -2.39 6.41
C GLN A 7 -13.27 -3.77 6.27
N VAL A 8 -12.76 -4.08 5.08
CA VAL A 8 -12.05 -5.35 4.84
C VAL A 8 -10.74 -5.42 5.63
N LEU A 9 -9.97 -4.33 5.65
CA LEU A 9 -8.70 -4.28 6.37
C LEU A 9 -8.88 -4.25 7.90
N ASP A 10 -10.00 -3.73 8.40
CA ASP A 10 -10.31 -3.69 9.84
C ASP A 10 -10.95 -4.97 10.37
N ASP A 11 -12.11 -5.32 9.81
CA ASP A 11 -12.95 -6.40 10.37
C ASP A 11 -12.73 -7.74 9.66
N GLY A 12 -11.94 -7.75 8.58
CA GLY A 12 -11.79 -8.92 7.72
C GLY A 12 -13.11 -9.32 7.07
N GLN A 13 -14.07 -8.41 6.90
CA GLN A 13 -15.39 -8.70 6.33
C GLN A 13 -15.84 -7.62 5.35
N LEU A 14 -16.59 -8.04 4.34
CA LEU A 14 -17.20 -7.15 3.36
C LEU A 14 -18.68 -7.47 3.21
N THR A 15 -19.54 -6.47 3.32
CA THR A 15 -20.94 -6.59 2.88
C THR A 15 -21.07 -6.05 1.46
N ASP A 16 -21.47 -6.90 0.52
CA ASP A 16 -21.71 -6.48 -0.86
C ASP A 16 -23.04 -5.71 -1.02
N GLY A 17 -23.29 -5.17 -2.22
CA GLY A 17 -24.52 -4.41 -2.50
C GLY A 17 -25.82 -5.22 -2.45
N GLN A 18 -25.74 -6.55 -2.33
CA GLN A 18 -26.88 -7.46 -2.16
C GLN A 18 -27.09 -7.85 -0.70
N GLY A 19 -26.29 -7.30 0.23
CA GLY A 19 -26.35 -7.61 1.66
C GLY A 19 -25.65 -8.90 2.05
N ARG A 20 -24.86 -9.52 1.15
CA ARG A 20 -24.11 -10.74 1.45
C ARG A 20 -22.81 -10.36 2.15
N VAL A 21 -22.52 -11.04 3.26
CA VAL A 21 -21.26 -10.87 4.00
C VAL A 21 -20.24 -11.88 3.47
N VAL A 22 -19.05 -11.39 3.13
CA VAL A 22 -17.89 -12.16 2.68
C VAL A 22 -16.79 -12.04 3.72
N ASP A 23 -16.21 -13.17 4.12
CA ASP A 23 -15.11 -13.24 5.10
C ASP A 23 -13.74 -13.25 4.39
N PHE A 24 -12.85 -12.38 4.84
CA PHE A 24 -11.47 -12.18 4.37
C PHE A 24 -10.41 -12.54 5.43
N LYS A 25 -10.80 -13.04 6.61
CA LYS A 25 -9.85 -13.38 7.70
C LYS A 25 -8.81 -14.43 7.34
N GLN A 26 -9.09 -15.27 6.34
CA GLN A 26 -8.17 -16.26 5.79
C GLN A 26 -7.70 -15.88 4.37
N THR A 27 -7.53 -14.60 4.11
CA THR A 27 -7.11 -14.07 2.81
C THR A 27 -5.90 -13.17 2.98
N LEU A 28 -4.87 -13.39 2.16
CA LEU A 28 -3.77 -12.44 2.03
C LEU A 28 -4.17 -11.35 1.03
N ILE A 29 -4.21 -10.10 1.49
CA ILE A 29 -4.53 -8.95 0.67
C ILE A 29 -3.23 -8.25 0.30
N ILE A 30 -2.94 -8.21 -1.00
CA ILE A 30 -1.75 -7.51 -1.53
C ILE A 30 -2.23 -6.27 -2.28
N LEU A 31 -1.68 -5.13 -1.90
CA LEU A 31 -1.95 -3.85 -2.53
C LEU A 31 -0.67 -3.36 -3.21
N THR A 32 -0.80 -2.89 -4.44
CA THR A 32 0.33 -2.37 -5.22
C THR A 32 0.05 -0.93 -5.62
N SER A 33 1.06 -0.08 -5.51
CA SER A 33 1.00 1.30 -5.97
C SER A 33 2.30 1.66 -6.68
N ASN A 34 2.20 2.49 -7.71
CA ASN A 34 3.33 3.11 -8.39
C ASN A 34 3.69 4.49 -7.80
N LEU A 35 3.07 4.90 -6.69
CA LEU A 35 3.42 6.14 -6.00
C LEU A 35 4.88 6.13 -5.55
N GLY A 36 5.57 7.26 -5.70
CA GLY A 36 6.98 7.37 -5.36
C GLY A 36 7.92 6.65 -6.34
N ALA A 37 7.42 6.00 -7.41
CA ALA A 37 8.26 5.36 -8.42
C ALA A 37 9.25 6.35 -9.07
N GLN A 38 8.91 7.64 -9.15
CA GLN A 38 9.80 8.66 -9.68
C GLN A 38 11.00 8.92 -8.76
N ALA A 39 10.82 8.91 -7.45
CA ALA A 39 11.92 9.05 -6.48
C ALA A 39 12.89 7.85 -6.59
N LEU A 40 12.33 6.65 -6.69
CA LEU A 40 13.12 5.44 -6.97
C LEU A 40 13.80 5.51 -8.34
N SER A 41 13.18 6.19 -9.31
CA SER A 41 13.72 6.26 -10.67
C SER A 41 14.97 7.12 -10.83
N GLN A 42 15.19 8.03 -9.89
CA GLN A 42 16.32 8.96 -9.88
C GLN A 42 17.53 8.42 -9.13
N LEU A 43 17.38 7.32 -8.39
CA LEU A 43 18.50 6.60 -7.79
C LEU A 43 19.37 5.97 -8.87
N SER A 44 20.68 6.15 -8.71
CA SER A 44 21.76 5.54 -9.47
C SER A 44 21.90 4.06 -9.09
N ASP A 45 22.48 3.25 -9.98
CA ASP A 45 22.73 1.84 -9.71
C ASP A 45 23.62 1.67 -8.48
N GLY A 46 23.13 0.95 -7.47
CA GLY A 46 23.85 0.67 -6.22
C GLY A 46 23.61 1.69 -5.10
N GLU A 47 22.81 2.74 -5.32
CA GLU A 47 22.36 3.62 -4.22
C GLU A 47 21.33 2.91 -3.34
N ASN A 48 21.38 3.16 -2.03
CA ASN A 48 20.49 2.52 -1.08
C ASN A 48 19.06 3.07 -1.22
N VAL A 49 18.09 2.17 -1.43
CA VAL A 49 16.66 2.51 -1.50
C VAL A 49 16.15 3.19 -0.23
N ASP A 50 16.82 3.01 0.91
CA ASP A 50 16.54 3.75 2.15
C ASP A 50 16.60 5.29 1.96
N GLU A 51 17.43 5.80 1.04
CA GLU A 51 17.52 7.24 0.76
C GLU A 51 16.27 7.76 0.03
N ALA A 52 15.68 6.94 -0.87
CA ALA A 52 14.43 7.27 -1.53
C ALA A 52 13.20 6.95 -0.67
N LYS A 53 13.33 6.08 0.35
CA LYS A 53 12.22 5.66 1.22
C LYS A 53 11.49 6.85 1.84
N GLY A 54 12.22 7.86 2.31
CA GLY A 54 11.60 9.07 2.87
C GLY A 54 10.74 9.85 1.86
N GLN A 55 11.21 9.98 0.61
CA GLN A 55 10.48 10.64 -0.46
C GLN A 55 9.26 9.83 -0.92
N VAL A 56 9.42 8.50 -1.04
CA VAL A 56 8.33 7.57 -1.37
C VAL A 56 7.25 7.63 -0.28
N MET A 57 7.63 7.56 0.99
CA MET A 57 6.67 7.61 2.10
C MET A 57 5.96 8.96 2.18
N SER A 58 6.64 10.06 1.83
CA SER A 58 6.01 11.38 1.73
C SER A 58 4.95 11.43 0.63
N ALA A 59 5.23 10.84 -0.55
CA ALA A 59 4.25 10.72 -1.63
C ALA A 59 3.05 9.82 -1.24
N VAL A 60 3.31 8.72 -0.53
CA VAL A 60 2.28 7.81 0.00
C VAL A 60 1.38 8.53 1.01
N GLN A 61 1.95 9.26 1.96
CA GLN A 61 1.20 10.02 2.97
C GLN A 61 0.43 11.21 2.38
N ALA A 62 0.90 11.80 1.29
CA ALA A 62 0.17 12.85 0.59
C ALA A 62 -1.05 12.31 -0.19
N HIS A 63 -1.00 11.06 -0.64
CA HIS A 63 -2.06 10.45 -1.43
C HIS A 63 -3.08 9.68 -0.58
N PHE A 64 -2.62 8.93 0.42
CA PHE A 64 -3.46 8.10 1.28
C PHE A 64 -3.65 8.73 2.64
N ARG A 65 -4.88 8.66 3.14
CA ARG A 65 -5.19 9.15 4.49
C ARG A 65 -4.47 8.28 5.55
N PRO A 66 -4.01 8.88 6.67
CA PRO A 66 -3.32 8.14 7.72
C PRO A 66 -4.11 6.93 8.24
N GLU A 67 -5.45 7.03 8.32
CA GLU A 67 -6.22 5.89 8.83
C GLU A 67 -6.11 4.64 7.95
N PHE A 68 -5.94 4.78 6.64
CA PHE A 68 -5.73 3.65 5.74
C PHE A 68 -4.35 3.04 5.90
N LEU A 69 -3.31 3.88 5.97
CA LEU A 69 -1.94 3.44 6.17
C LEU A 69 -1.78 2.70 7.50
N ASN A 70 -2.48 3.14 8.54
CA ASN A 70 -2.48 2.50 9.85
C ASN A 70 -3.18 1.13 9.87
N ARG A 71 -3.86 0.71 8.79
CA ARG A 71 -4.46 -0.63 8.66
C ARG A 71 -3.64 -1.59 7.81
N LEU A 72 -2.51 -1.14 7.28
CA LEU A 72 -1.58 -2.00 6.56
C LEU A 72 -0.58 -2.57 7.56
N ASP A 73 -0.42 -3.88 7.56
CA ASP A 73 0.56 -4.56 8.42
C ASP A 73 1.99 -4.17 8.03
N GLU A 74 2.30 -4.22 6.73
CA GLU A 74 3.62 -3.90 6.20
C GLU A 74 3.53 -3.13 4.86
N ILE A 75 4.46 -2.19 4.66
CA ILE A 75 4.65 -1.49 3.39
C ILE A 75 6.05 -1.84 2.87
N ILE A 76 6.09 -2.58 1.76
CA ILE A 76 7.33 -3.03 1.13
C ILE A 76 7.65 -2.12 -0.05
N LEU A 77 8.85 -1.54 -0.05
CA LEU A 77 9.39 -0.84 -1.21
C LEU A 77 10.16 -1.84 -2.07
N PHE A 78 9.90 -1.83 -3.38
CA PHE A 78 10.58 -2.70 -4.31
C PHE A 78 11.83 -2.01 -4.86
N ASP A 79 12.94 -2.75 -4.87
CA ASP A 79 14.16 -2.36 -5.54
C ASP A 79 13.95 -2.34 -7.07
N ARG A 80 14.73 -1.51 -7.76
CA ARG A 80 14.78 -1.58 -9.22
C ARG A 80 15.46 -2.88 -9.62
N LEU A 81 14.90 -3.54 -10.64
CA LEU A 81 15.54 -4.71 -11.23
C LEU A 81 16.86 -4.27 -11.88
N SER A 82 17.99 -4.77 -11.37
CA SER A 82 19.27 -4.71 -12.08
C SER A 82 19.20 -5.61 -13.31
N ARG A 83 19.92 -5.23 -14.36
CA ARG A 83 19.96 -5.96 -15.63
C ARG A 83 21.03 -7.04 -15.63
#